data_AF-A0A0A0L3S1-F1
#
_entry.id   AF-A0A0A0L3S1-F1
#
_cell.length_a   1.000
_cell.length_b   1.000
_cell.length_c   1.000
_cell.angle_alpha   90.00
_cell.angle_beta   90.00
_cell.angle_gamma   90.00
#
_symmetry.space_group_name_H-M   'P 1'
#
loop_
_entity.id
_entity.type
_entity.pdbx_description
1 polymer ?
#
loop_
_entity_poly.entity_id
_entity_poly.type
_entity_poly.pdbx_seq_one_letter_code
_entity_poly.pdbx_strand_id
1 'polypeptide(L)'
;MELLSRCSTLTPHASSLGLPNSHGKPSNFFPKLKSTLSFPSASSVLKTTALKPSRTLPPPCSVMTAPQTPDAARRGAETDAMGLLLRERIVFLGNSIDDFVADAIISQLLLLDAKDSTKDIRLFINSAGGSLSSTMAIYDVVQLVRADVSTIALGIAASTASIILGGGTKGKRLAMPNARIMVHQPLGGASGLALDVEIQAREIMQNKDNVIRIISEFTGHPFEKVQKDIDRDRYMSPIEAVEYGFIDGVIDQDSIIPLMPVPDKVKGKFNYTEVMKDPMKFLTPDVPDDEIF
;
A
#
# COMPACT_ATOMS: atom_id res chain seq x y z
N MET A 1 -30.10 -21.23 -58.38
CA MET A 1 -29.38 -19.95 -58.35
C MET A 1 -28.12 -20.22 -57.54
N GLU A 2 -27.12 -20.88 -58.12
CA GLU A 2 -26.02 -20.27 -58.90
C GLU A 2 -25.23 -19.22 -58.08
N LEU A 3 -23.90 -19.16 -58.09
CA LEU A 3 -22.79 -20.03 -58.50
C LEU A 3 -21.51 -19.25 -58.12
N LEU A 4 -20.45 -20.00 -57.83
CA LEU A 4 -19.07 -19.55 -57.63
C LEU A 4 -18.47 -18.84 -58.85
N SER A 5 -17.67 -17.78 -58.65
CA SER A 5 -16.57 -17.29 -59.54
C SER A 5 -16.05 -15.94 -58.99
N ARG A 6 -14.76 -15.55 -58.87
CA ARG A 6 -13.46 -15.86 -59.52
C ARG A 6 -12.35 -15.51 -58.51
N CYS A 7 -11.35 -16.34 -58.22
CA CYS A 7 -10.07 -16.53 -58.94
C CYS A 7 -9.24 -15.25 -59.17
N SER A 8 -8.03 -15.18 -58.60
CA SER A 8 -6.80 -14.70 -59.27
C SER A 8 -5.54 -15.07 -58.47
N THR A 9 -4.69 -15.84 -59.14
CA THR A 9 -3.34 -16.33 -58.80
C THR A 9 -2.26 -15.29 -59.05
N LEU A 10 -1.19 -15.22 -58.24
CA LEU A 10 0.13 -14.70 -58.65
C LEU A 10 1.25 -15.30 -57.75
N THR A 11 2.02 -16.23 -58.31
CA THR A 11 3.47 -16.43 -58.05
C THR A 11 4.26 -15.54 -59.05
N PRO A 12 5.62 -15.48 -59.14
CA PRO A 12 6.71 -16.19 -58.43
C PRO A 12 7.91 -15.28 -58.01
N HIS A 13 8.91 -15.80 -57.26
CA HIS A 13 10.31 -15.95 -57.72
C HIS A 13 11.26 -16.36 -56.59
N ALA A 14 12.03 -17.42 -56.89
CA ALA A 14 13.23 -17.81 -56.16
C ALA A 14 14.44 -17.01 -56.65
N SER A 15 15.41 -16.75 -55.76
CA SER A 15 16.79 -16.42 -56.12
C SER A 15 17.74 -16.83 -54.98
N SER A 16 18.68 -17.69 -55.36
CA SER A 16 19.72 -18.35 -54.57
C SER A 16 21.01 -17.53 -54.51
N LEU A 17 21.63 -17.43 -53.34
CA LEU A 17 23.07 -17.20 -53.07
C LEU A 17 23.27 -17.81 -51.66
N GLY A 18 24.14 -18.77 -51.34
CA GLY A 18 25.48 -19.07 -51.80
C GLY A 18 26.42 -19.06 -50.57
N LEU A 19 26.53 -20.24 -49.91
CA LEU A 19 27.53 -20.82 -48.96
C LEU A 19 28.80 -20.01 -48.55
N PRO A 20 29.49 -20.29 -47.39
CA PRO A 20 29.79 -21.66 -46.93
C PRO A 20 29.84 -21.96 -45.40
N ASN A 21 29.88 -23.27 -45.14
CA ASN A 21 30.17 -23.97 -43.89
C ASN A 21 31.49 -23.54 -43.22
N SER A 22 31.48 -23.51 -41.88
CA SER A 22 32.65 -23.90 -41.09
C SER A 22 32.22 -24.59 -39.79
N HIS A 23 32.64 -25.84 -39.66
CA HIS A 23 32.58 -26.65 -38.45
C HIS A 23 33.31 -25.99 -37.27
N GLY A 24 32.73 -26.09 -36.06
CA GLY A 24 33.44 -25.73 -34.82
C GLY A 24 32.57 -25.78 -33.57
N LYS A 25 32.57 -26.91 -32.87
CA LYS A 25 32.30 -27.06 -31.43
C LYS A 25 33.20 -28.20 -30.92
N PRO A 26 33.51 -28.33 -29.62
CA PRO A 26 33.14 -27.48 -28.48
C PRO A 26 34.32 -27.15 -27.54
N SER A 27 34.15 -26.22 -26.59
CA SER A 27 34.91 -26.28 -25.33
C SER A 27 34.08 -25.75 -24.16
N ASN A 28 33.70 -26.69 -23.29
CA ASN A 28 33.13 -26.46 -21.97
C ASN A 28 34.25 -25.95 -21.04
N PHE A 29 34.08 -24.76 -20.47
CA PHE A 29 34.90 -24.27 -19.37
C PHE A 29 34.09 -24.33 -18.08
N PHE A 30 34.23 -25.45 -17.35
CA PHE A 30 33.88 -25.57 -15.94
C PHE A 30 35.16 -25.85 -15.15
N PRO A 31 35.57 -25.01 -14.19
CA PRO A 31 36.66 -25.38 -13.29
C PRO A 31 36.14 -26.33 -12.21
N LYS A 32 36.68 -27.55 -12.20
CA LYS A 32 36.52 -28.52 -11.11
C LYS A 32 37.34 -28.06 -9.90
N LEU A 33 36.67 -27.70 -8.80
CA LEU A 33 37.30 -27.64 -7.48
C LEU A 33 37.38 -29.06 -6.90
N LYS A 34 38.59 -29.54 -6.66
CA LYS A 34 38.86 -30.70 -5.80
C LYS A 34 39.07 -30.19 -4.38
N SER A 35 38.26 -30.66 -3.44
CA SER A 35 38.67 -30.73 -2.03
C SER A 35 37.92 -31.88 -1.34
N THR A 36 38.62 -33.01 -1.28
CA THR A 36 38.43 -34.07 -0.29
C THR A 36 38.61 -33.52 1.12
N LEU A 37 37.56 -33.56 1.95
CA LEU A 37 37.69 -33.53 3.40
C LEU A 37 36.80 -34.62 4.00
N SER A 38 37.49 -35.70 4.37
CA SER A 38 37.05 -36.79 5.22
C SER A 38 36.81 -36.28 6.65
N PHE A 39 35.63 -36.56 7.20
CA PHE A 39 35.36 -36.41 8.63
C PHE A 39 35.96 -37.60 9.40
N PRO A 40 36.76 -37.40 10.47
CA PRO A 40 37.17 -38.50 11.32
C PRO A 40 36.07 -38.84 12.32
N SER A 41 35.71 -40.11 12.37
CA SER A 41 35.01 -40.75 13.49
C SER A 41 35.96 -40.82 14.69
N ALA A 42 35.60 -40.20 15.82
CA ALA A 42 36.28 -40.41 17.08
C ALA A 42 35.31 -41.05 18.07
N SER A 43 35.48 -42.36 18.21
CA SER A 43 35.00 -43.18 19.32
C SER A 43 35.98 -43.04 20.49
N SER A 44 35.50 -42.64 21.67
CA SER A 44 36.24 -42.81 22.93
C SER A 44 35.28 -43.01 24.12
N VAL A 45 35.06 -44.28 24.42
CA VAL A 45 35.01 -44.96 25.73
C VAL A 45 34.86 -44.09 27.00
N LEU A 46 33.68 -44.23 27.62
CA LEU A 46 33.34 -44.40 29.06
C LEU A 46 34.25 -43.81 30.16
N LYS A 47 33.65 -42.92 30.96
CA LYS A 47 33.77 -42.95 32.43
C LYS A 47 32.39 -42.87 33.08
N THR A 48 32.04 -43.96 33.75
CA THR A 48 30.83 -44.21 34.54
C THR A 48 30.89 -43.42 35.85
N THR A 49 29.89 -42.59 36.14
CA THR A 49 29.52 -42.23 37.52
C THR A 49 28.00 -42.33 37.64
N ALA A 50 27.58 -43.14 38.61
CA ALA A 50 26.20 -43.55 38.81
C ALA A 50 25.40 -42.49 39.58
N LEU A 51 24.26 -42.07 39.03
CA LEU A 51 23.20 -41.33 39.75
C LEU A 51 21.83 -41.90 39.35
N LYS A 52 21.01 -42.15 40.37
CA LYS A 52 19.72 -42.88 40.41
C LYS A 52 18.68 -42.45 39.35
N PRO A 53 17.82 -43.36 38.84
CA PRO A 53 16.64 -42.95 38.09
C PRO A 53 15.48 -42.68 39.04
N SER A 54 15.10 -41.41 39.20
CA SER A 54 13.76 -41.06 39.69
C SER A 54 13.21 -39.92 38.84
N ARG A 55 12.33 -40.25 37.89
CA ARG A 55 11.17 -39.44 37.52
C ARG A 55 10.37 -40.18 36.45
N THR A 56 9.19 -40.60 36.84
CA THR A 56 8.10 -41.05 35.97
C THR A 56 7.73 -39.93 34.99
N LEU A 57 7.61 -40.29 33.71
CA LEU A 57 6.99 -39.42 32.69
C LEU A 57 5.48 -39.28 33.01
N PRO A 58 4.89 -38.08 32.94
CA PRO A 58 3.43 -37.96 33.00
C PRO A 58 2.81 -38.49 31.68
N PRO A 59 1.57 -39.03 31.71
CA PRO A 59 0.90 -39.51 30.51
C PRO A 59 0.56 -38.34 29.57
N PRO A 60 0.36 -38.59 28.26
CA PRO A 60 -0.01 -37.55 27.31
C PRO A 60 -1.34 -36.94 27.74
N CYS A 61 -1.30 -35.65 28.04
CA CYS A 61 -2.49 -34.88 28.38
C CYS A 61 -3.36 -34.82 27.12
N SER A 62 -4.43 -35.61 27.07
CA SER A 62 -5.46 -35.47 26.05
C SER A 62 -6.09 -34.10 26.27
N VAL A 63 -5.81 -33.16 25.37
CA VAL A 63 -6.37 -31.82 25.40
C VAL A 63 -7.86 -31.96 25.05
N MET A 64 -8.71 -32.15 26.05
CA MET A 64 -10.14 -32.03 25.88
C MET A 64 -10.43 -30.57 25.54
N THR A 65 -10.68 -30.28 24.27
CA THR A 65 -11.26 -29.02 23.85
C THR A 65 -12.61 -28.90 24.54
N ALA A 66 -12.72 -28.00 25.52
CA ALA A 66 -13.98 -27.78 26.22
C ALA A 66 -15.08 -27.38 25.21
N PRO A 67 -16.32 -27.90 25.36
CA PRO A 67 -17.41 -27.52 24.49
C PRO A 67 -17.69 -26.02 24.67
N GLN A 68 -17.52 -25.25 23.60
CA GLN A 68 -17.83 -23.82 23.57
C GLN A 68 -19.35 -23.67 23.67
N THR A 69 -19.87 -23.54 24.89
CA THR A 69 -21.28 -23.18 25.10
C THR A 69 -21.53 -21.76 24.57
N PRO A 70 -22.74 -21.44 24.08
CA PRO A 70 -23.06 -20.09 23.59
C PRO A 70 -22.76 -19.00 24.62
N ASP A 71 -22.93 -19.31 25.92
CA ASP A 71 -22.61 -18.40 27.01
C ASP A 71 -21.10 -18.25 27.27
N ALA A 72 -20.30 -19.30 27.07
CA ALA A 72 -18.84 -19.20 27.13
C ALA A 72 -18.28 -18.41 25.94
N ALA A 73 -18.84 -18.61 24.74
CA ALA A 73 -18.52 -17.82 23.55
C ALA A 73 -18.92 -16.35 23.71
N ARG A 74 -20.10 -16.06 24.28
CA ARG A 74 -20.51 -14.70 24.64
C ARG A 74 -19.51 -14.08 25.60
N ARG A 75 -19.18 -14.73 26.72
CA ARG A 75 -18.21 -14.24 27.72
C ARG A 75 -16.83 -13.94 27.12
N GLY A 76 -16.32 -14.78 26.21
CA GLY A 76 -15.06 -14.52 25.50
C GLY A 76 -15.15 -13.31 24.55
N ALA A 77 -16.29 -13.10 23.90
CA ALA A 77 -16.53 -11.94 23.04
C ALA A 77 -16.79 -10.64 23.81
N GLU A 78 -17.04 -10.68 25.12
CA GLU A 78 -17.12 -9.48 25.98
C GLU A 78 -15.73 -9.05 26.50
N THR A 79 -14.71 -9.89 26.35
CA THR A 79 -13.33 -9.61 26.78
C THR A 79 -12.38 -9.19 25.66
N ASP A 80 -12.77 -9.34 24.39
CA ASP A 80 -11.95 -8.91 23.27
C ASP A 80 -12.12 -7.40 23.02
N ALA A 81 -11.05 -6.63 23.27
CA ALA A 81 -11.03 -5.19 23.08
C ALA A 81 -11.43 -4.77 21.66
N MET A 82 -11.07 -5.55 20.64
CA MET A 82 -11.37 -5.19 19.26
C MET A 82 -12.85 -5.43 18.92
N GLY A 83 -13.43 -6.52 19.42
CA GLY A 83 -14.88 -6.74 19.40
C GLY A 83 -15.68 -5.67 20.14
N LEU A 84 -15.16 -5.15 21.27
CA LEU A 84 -15.79 -4.04 22.01
C LEU A 84 -15.74 -2.73 21.21
N LEU A 85 -14.60 -2.40 20.61
CA LEU A 85 -14.45 -1.22 19.76
C LEU A 85 -15.36 -1.28 18.52
N LEU A 86 -15.51 -2.46 17.92
CA LEU A 86 -16.40 -2.66 16.78
C LEU A 86 -17.87 -2.38 17.13
N ARG A 87 -18.31 -2.70 18.36
CA ARG A 87 -19.67 -2.33 18.83
C ARG A 87 -19.88 -0.82 18.87
N GLU A 88 -18.82 -0.08 19.19
CA GLU A 88 -18.76 1.39 19.16
C GLU A 88 -18.44 1.97 17.75
N ARG A 89 -18.54 1.13 16.71
CA ARG A 89 -18.31 1.46 15.29
C ARG A 89 -16.89 1.94 15.00
N ILE A 90 -15.93 1.42 15.75
CA ILE A 90 -14.51 1.70 15.57
C ILE A 90 -13.85 0.49 14.90
N VAL A 91 -13.17 0.73 13.78
CA VAL A 91 -12.44 -0.26 12.99
C VAL A 91 -10.97 0.16 12.91
N PHE A 92 -10.05 -0.79 13.03
CA PHE A 92 -8.61 -0.54 12.98
C PHE A 92 -7.95 -1.23 11.79
N LEU A 93 -7.24 -0.45 10.97
CA LEU A 93 -6.31 -0.90 9.95
C LEU A 93 -4.87 -0.62 10.43
N GLY A 94 -4.31 -1.53 11.21
CA GLY A 94 -3.00 -1.37 11.86
C GLY A 94 -1.83 -2.14 11.23
N ASN A 95 -2.09 -2.98 10.22
CA ASN A 95 -1.12 -3.90 9.64
C ASN A 95 -0.85 -3.56 8.17
N SER A 96 0.15 -4.23 7.58
CA SER A 96 0.31 -4.27 6.12
C SER A 96 -0.97 -4.81 5.48
N ILE A 97 -1.35 -4.26 4.34
CA ILE A 97 -2.59 -4.63 3.65
C ILE A 97 -2.35 -5.88 2.80
N ASP A 98 -2.99 -6.98 3.18
CA ASP A 98 -3.10 -8.22 2.41
C ASP A 98 -4.58 -8.62 2.28
N ASP A 99 -4.85 -9.74 1.60
CA ASP A 99 -6.22 -10.20 1.35
C ASP A 99 -6.95 -10.54 2.65
N PHE A 100 -6.26 -11.11 3.64
CA PHE A 100 -6.87 -11.48 4.92
C PHE A 100 -7.28 -10.24 5.73
N VAL A 101 -6.40 -9.24 5.80
CA VAL A 101 -6.70 -7.96 6.45
C VAL A 101 -7.82 -7.25 5.70
N ALA A 102 -7.80 -7.23 4.36
CA ALA A 102 -8.84 -6.60 3.58
C ALA A 102 -10.21 -7.25 3.79
N ASP A 103 -10.31 -8.57 3.75
CA ASP A 103 -11.55 -9.30 4.00
C ASP A 103 -12.12 -9.00 5.40
N ALA A 104 -11.25 -8.90 6.41
CA ALA A 104 -11.65 -8.55 7.76
C ALA A 104 -12.21 -7.12 7.86
N ILE A 105 -11.56 -6.14 7.23
CA ILE A 105 -12.02 -4.74 7.22
C ILE A 105 -13.33 -4.60 6.43
N ILE A 106 -13.39 -5.18 5.24
CA ILE A 106 -14.59 -5.17 4.38
C ILE A 106 -15.79 -5.75 5.13
N SER A 107 -15.60 -6.92 5.76
CA SER A 107 -16.66 -7.57 6.54
C SER A 107 -17.15 -6.70 7.70
N GLN A 108 -16.23 -6.01 8.38
CA GLN A 108 -16.57 -5.10 9.48
C GLN A 108 -17.35 -3.87 8.98
N LEU A 109 -16.92 -3.23 7.89
CA LEU A 109 -17.61 -2.07 7.32
C LEU A 109 -19.04 -2.42 6.89
N LEU A 110 -19.20 -3.52 6.15
CA LEU A 110 -20.52 -3.99 5.68
C LEU A 110 -21.43 -4.37 6.85
N LEU A 111 -20.89 -5.02 7.90
CA LEU A 111 -21.64 -5.37 9.10
C LEU A 111 -22.14 -4.10 9.84
N LEU A 112 -21.29 -3.08 9.96
CA LEU A 112 -21.65 -1.83 10.62
C LEU A 112 -22.70 -1.04 9.84
N ASP A 113 -22.58 -0.98 8.51
CA ASP A 113 -23.60 -0.36 7.65
C ASP A 113 -24.96 -1.07 7.72
N ALA A 114 -24.94 -2.41 7.71
CA ALA A 114 -26.15 -3.21 7.81
C ALA A 114 -26.86 -3.03 9.17
N LYS A 115 -26.11 -2.84 10.25
CA LYS A 115 -26.66 -2.59 11.59
C LYS A 115 -27.29 -1.21 11.72
N ASP A 116 -26.60 -0.18 11.25
CA ASP A 116 -27.07 1.21 11.28
C ASP A 116 -26.32 2.01 10.22
N SER A 117 -27.03 2.43 9.18
CA SER A 117 -26.46 3.22 8.07
C SER A 117 -26.48 4.72 8.34
N THR A 118 -27.12 5.16 9.42
CA THR A 118 -27.25 6.60 9.73
C THR A 118 -26.11 7.13 10.59
N LYS A 119 -25.36 6.23 11.23
CA LYS A 119 -24.24 6.57 12.12
C LYS A 119 -22.91 6.37 11.45
N ASP A 120 -22.01 7.30 11.71
CA ASP A 120 -20.64 7.25 11.21
C ASP A 120 -19.89 5.98 11.66
N ILE A 121 -18.97 5.54 10.82
CA ILE A 121 -17.96 4.52 11.12
C ILE A 121 -16.62 5.22 11.26
N ARG A 122 -15.86 4.92 12.31
CA ARG A 122 -14.52 5.48 12.51
C ARG A 122 -13.47 4.43 12.14
N LEU A 123 -12.73 4.70 11.07
CA LEU A 123 -11.65 3.85 10.57
C LEU A 123 -10.30 4.46 10.94
N PHE A 124 -9.62 3.88 11.92
CA PHE A 124 -8.26 4.28 12.31
C PHE A 124 -7.25 3.56 11.43
N ILE A 125 -6.31 4.32 10.85
CA ILE A 125 -5.34 3.83 9.88
C ILE A 125 -3.93 4.08 10.43
N ASN A 126 -3.18 3.00 10.62
CA ASN A 126 -1.75 3.00 10.89
C ASN A 126 -1.12 1.89 10.05
N SER A 127 -0.82 2.17 8.80
CA SER A 127 -0.36 1.17 7.85
C SER A 127 0.63 1.76 6.85
N ALA A 128 1.65 0.96 6.53
CA ALA A 128 2.62 1.27 5.49
C ALA A 128 2.11 1.02 4.06
N GLY A 129 0.87 0.53 3.92
CA GLY A 129 0.29 0.08 2.66
C GLY A 129 0.42 -1.43 2.46
N GLY A 130 0.31 -1.88 1.21
CA GLY A 130 0.44 -3.30 0.86
C GLY A 130 -0.09 -3.60 -0.53
N SER A 131 -0.82 -4.70 -0.67
CA SER A 131 -1.43 -5.13 -1.92
C SER A 131 -2.39 -4.09 -2.47
N LEU A 132 -2.20 -3.71 -3.74
CA LEU A 132 -3.04 -2.72 -4.41
C LEU A 132 -4.47 -3.23 -4.57
N SER A 133 -4.66 -4.49 -5.01
CA SER A 133 -5.99 -5.08 -5.21
C SER A 133 -6.79 -5.12 -3.92
N SER A 134 -6.17 -5.57 -2.83
CA SER A 134 -6.81 -5.65 -1.51
C SER A 134 -7.16 -4.25 -0.97
N THR A 135 -6.31 -3.25 -1.27
CA THR A 135 -6.61 -1.84 -0.95
C THR A 135 -7.80 -1.32 -1.76
N MET A 136 -7.85 -1.59 -3.08
CA MET A 136 -8.97 -1.15 -3.92
C MET A 136 -10.29 -1.78 -3.46
N ALA A 137 -10.28 -3.05 -3.02
CA ALA A 137 -11.46 -3.68 -2.46
C ALA A 137 -11.97 -2.97 -1.18
N ILE A 138 -11.06 -2.57 -0.27
CA ILE A 138 -11.44 -1.77 0.91
C ILE A 138 -11.99 -0.41 0.46
N TYR A 139 -11.30 0.27 -0.47
CA TYR A 139 -11.69 1.59 -0.97
C TYR A 139 -13.09 1.56 -1.58
N ASP A 140 -13.39 0.58 -2.44
CA ASP A 140 -14.69 0.42 -3.07
C ASP A 140 -15.79 0.17 -2.04
N VAL A 141 -15.49 -0.59 -0.97
CA VAL A 141 -16.45 -0.80 0.12
C VAL A 141 -16.67 0.48 0.93
N VAL A 142 -15.64 1.29 1.15
CA VAL A 142 -15.78 2.63 1.76
C VAL A 142 -16.69 3.53 0.91
N GLN A 143 -16.61 3.46 -0.42
CA GLN A 143 -17.53 4.20 -1.31
C GLN A 143 -18.94 3.57 -1.38
N LEU A 144 -19.05 2.27 -1.17
CA LEU A 144 -20.30 1.50 -1.30
C LEU A 144 -21.23 1.66 -0.08
N VAL A 145 -20.66 1.73 1.13
CA VAL A 145 -21.45 1.84 2.36
C VAL A 145 -22.22 3.16 2.40
N ARG A 146 -23.40 3.13 3.02
CA ARG A 146 -24.29 4.30 3.13
C ARG A 146 -23.90 5.16 4.33
N ALA A 147 -23.42 4.52 5.40
CA ALA A 147 -22.85 5.21 6.54
C ALA A 147 -21.60 5.98 6.14
N ASP A 148 -21.46 7.21 6.65
CA ASP A 148 -20.25 7.98 6.48
C ASP A 148 -19.06 7.29 7.16
N VAL A 149 -17.93 7.23 6.47
CA VAL A 149 -16.69 6.64 6.99
C VAL A 149 -15.71 7.75 7.31
N SER A 150 -15.52 8.03 8.60
CA SER A 150 -14.48 8.94 9.09
C SER A 150 -13.15 8.19 9.17
N THR A 151 -12.17 8.61 8.38
CA THR A 151 -10.83 8.03 8.35
C THR A 151 -9.89 8.85 9.24
N ILE A 152 -9.10 8.18 10.08
CA ILE A 152 -8.23 8.85 11.06
C ILE A 152 -6.83 8.24 10.98
N ALA A 153 -5.85 9.01 10.51
CA ALA A 153 -4.46 8.58 10.46
C ALA A 153 -3.79 8.64 11.85
N LEU A 154 -3.20 7.52 12.27
CA LEU A 154 -2.34 7.37 13.43
C LEU A 154 -0.97 6.88 12.97
N GLY A 155 0.12 7.48 13.47
CA GLY A 155 1.47 7.02 13.12
C GLY A 155 1.80 7.25 11.65
N ILE A 156 1.50 6.28 10.77
CA ILE A 156 1.73 6.41 9.33
C ILE A 156 0.54 5.92 8.49
N ALA A 157 0.21 6.66 7.44
CA ALA A 157 -0.66 6.20 6.35
C ALA A 157 0.11 6.35 5.03
N ALA A 158 0.81 5.30 4.62
CA ALA A 158 1.71 5.33 3.47
C ALA A 158 1.21 4.48 2.30
N SER A 159 1.66 4.84 1.09
CA SER A 159 1.39 4.09 -0.14
C SER A 159 -0.12 3.87 -0.31
N THR A 160 -0.56 2.63 -0.56
CA THR A 160 -1.97 2.29 -0.77
C THR A 160 -2.86 2.62 0.45
N ALA A 161 -2.33 2.66 1.68
CA ALA A 161 -3.10 3.06 2.85
C ALA A 161 -3.50 4.55 2.83
N SER A 162 -2.70 5.42 2.19
CA SER A 162 -3.05 6.83 1.99
C SER A 162 -4.27 7.01 1.07
N ILE A 163 -4.52 6.06 0.17
CA ILE A 163 -5.70 6.05 -0.72
C ILE A 163 -6.95 5.77 0.11
N ILE A 164 -6.88 4.81 1.04
CA ILE A 164 -7.98 4.52 1.98
C ILE A 164 -8.24 5.75 2.87
N LEU A 165 -7.18 6.40 3.38
CA LEU A 165 -7.30 7.63 4.16
C LEU A 165 -8.03 8.73 3.38
N GLY A 166 -7.59 9.01 2.14
CA GLY A 166 -8.18 10.02 1.27
C GLY A 166 -9.59 9.68 0.77
N GLY A 167 -9.93 8.40 0.72
CA GLY A 167 -11.24 7.87 0.32
C GLY A 167 -12.33 7.95 1.38
N GLY A 168 -12.01 8.35 2.61
CA GLY A 168 -13.03 8.61 3.64
C GLY A 168 -14.00 9.72 3.24
N THR A 169 -15.13 9.80 3.94
CA THR A 169 -16.15 10.83 3.69
C THR A 169 -15.53 12.22 3.82
N LYS A 170 -15.70 13.06 2.78
CA LYS A 170 -15.18 14.44 2.76
C LYS A 170 -15.69 15.26 3.95
N GLY A 171 -14.79 15.99 4.58
CA GLY A 171 -15.02 16.71 5.84
C GLY A 171 -14.80 15.87 7.10
N LYS A 172 -14.57 14.55 6.96
CA LYS A 172 -14.36 13.61 8.07
C LYS A 172 -13.05 12.82 7.95
N ARG A 173 -12.14 13.24 7.08
CA ARG A 173 -10.79 12.65 6.91
C ARG A 173 -9.82 13.40 7.83
N LEU A 174 -9.21 12.72 8.78
CA LEU A 174 -8.50 13.35 9.89
C LEU A 174 -7.12 12.69 10.11
N ALA A 175 -6.24 13.39 10.80
CA ALA A 175 -4.95 12.84 11.23
C ALA A 175 -4.54 13.35 12.61
N MET A 176 -3.74 12.55 13.33
CA MET A 176 -3.05 13.01 14.55
C MET A 176 -1.88 13.94 14.20
N PRO A 177 -1.42 14.82 15.13
CA PRO A 177 -0.39 15.82 14.84
C PRO A 177 0.97 15.23 14.45
N ASN A 178 1.27 14.02 14.92
CA ASN A 178 2.52 13.31 14.63
C ASN A 178 2.38 12.28 13.49
N ALA A 179 1.21 12.19 12.86
CA ALA A 179 1.01 11.25 11.77
C ALA A 179 1.82 11.66 10.53
N ARG A 180 2.26 10.68 9.74
CA ARG A 180 2.90 10.91 8.44
C ARG A 180 2.04 10.31 7.34
N ILE A 181 1.80 11.09 6.30
CA ILE A 181 1.13 10.61 5.09
C ILE A 181 2.21 10.47 4.03
N MET A 182 2.27 9.33 3.35
CA MET A 182 3.22 9.14 2.25
C MET A 182 2.52 8.58 1.03
N VAL A 183 2.80 9.17 -0.13
CA VAL A 183 2.24 8.74 -1.41
C VAL A 183 3.36 8.51 -2.41
N HIS A 184 3.17 7.52 -3.27
CA HIS A 184 4.02 7.24 -4.42
C HIS A 184 3.23 6.48 -5.49
N GLN A 185 3.81 6.34 -6.67
CA GLN A 185 3.25 5.50 -7.73
C GLN A 185 3.22 4.01 -7.31
N PRO A 186 2.27 3.22 -7.83
CA PRO A 186 2.25 1.78 -7.57
C PRO A 186 3.56 1.11 -7.94
N LEU A 187 4.01 0.18 -7.09
CA LEU A 187 5.18 -0.65 -7.35
C LEU A 187 4.73 -1.97 -7.97
N GLY A 188 5.51 -2.47 -8.93
CA GLY A 188 5.23 -3.74 -9.60
C GLY A 188 6.47 -4.30 -10.28
N GLY A 189 6.40 -5.57 -10.67
CA GLY A 189 7.44 -6.26 -11.42
C GLY A 189 6.82 -7.05 -12.57
N ALA A 190 7.58 -7.26 -13.63
CA ALA A 190 7.16 -8.07 -14.76
C ALA A 190 8.26 -9.09 -15.11
N SER A 191 7.89 -10.34 -15.32
CA SER A 191 8.81 -11.41 -15.72
C SER A 191 8.09 -12.50 -16.50
N GLY A 192 8.82 -13.29 -17.29
CA GLY A 192 8.27 -14.36 -18.12
C GLY A 192 8.64 -14.22 -19.58
N LEU A 193 7.80 -14.75 -20.48
CA LEU A 193 7.97 -14.57 -21.91
C LEU A 193 7.73 -13.10 -22.30
N ALA A 194 8.22 -12.69 -23.47
CA ALA A 194 8.07 -11.31 -23.94
C ALA A 194 6.61 -10.81 -23.91
N LEU A 195 5.66 -11.67 -24.29
CA LEU A 195 4.23 -11.38 -24.22
C LEU A 195 3.72 -11.24 -22.78
N ASP A 196 4.18 -12.09 -21.86
CA ASP A 196 3.77 -12.02 -20.44
C ASP A 196 4.27 -10.71 -19.80
N VAL A 197 5.50 -10.31 -20.13
CA VAL A 197 6.09 -9.04 -19.67
C VAL A 197 5.30 -7.85 -20.21
N GLU A 198 4.91 -7.88 -21.48
CA GLU A 198 4.09 -6.82 -22.09
C GLU A 198 2.72 -6.70 -21.41
N ILE A 199 2.05 -7.84 -21.14
CA ILE A 199 0.75 -7.87 -20.45
C ILE A 199 0.87 -7.29 -19.04
N GLN A 200 1.86 -7.74 -18.26
CA GLN A 200 2.09 -7.27 -16.90
C GLN A 200 2.45 -5.78 -16.86
N ALA A 201 3.29 -5.30 -17.79
CA ALA A 201 3.63 -3.89 -17.88
C ALA A 201 2.39 -3.02 -18.19
N ARG A 202 1.52 -3.48 -19.11
CA ARG A 202 0.26 -2.79 -19.41
C ARG A 202 -0.65 -2.71 -18.19
N GLU A 203 -0.76 -3.79 -17.42
CA GLU A 203 -1.56 -3.85 -16.19
C GLU A 203 -1.02 -2.88 -15.11
N ILE A 204 0.30 -2.81 -14.93
CA ILE A 204 0.92 -1.86 -13.99
C ILE A 204 0.61 -0.41 -14.41
N MET A 205 0.66 -0.10 -15.71
CA MET A 205 0.34 1.24 -16.21
C MET A 205 -1.14 1.60 -16.00
N GLN A 206 -2.06 0.65 -16.23
CA GLN A 206 -3.48 0.87 -15.94
C GLN A 206 -3.74 1.12 -14.45
N ASN A 207 -3.10 0.34 -13.58
CA ASN A 207 -3.18 0.52 -12.14
C ASN A 207 -2.63 1.88 -11.69
N LYS A 208 -1.51 2.32 -12.28
CA LYS A 208 -0.95 3.66 -12.05
C LYS A 208 -1.93 4.77 -12.42
N ASP A 209 -2.50 4.71 -13.62
CA ASP A 209 -3.46 5.72 -14.08
C ASP A 209 -4.73 5.74 -13.21
N ASN A 210 -5.21 4.56 -12.80
CA ASN A 210 -6.35 4.44 -11.90
C ASN A 210 -6.08 5.09 -10.53
N VAL A 211 -4.92 4.84 -9.93
CA VAL A 211 -4.53 5.44 -8.65
C VAL A 211 -4.39 6.96 -8.76
N ILE A 212 -3.77 7.46 -9.83
CA ILE A 212 -3.64 8.92 -10.06
C ILE A 212 -5.03 9.56 -10.18
N ARG A 213 -5.94 8.93 -10.92
CA ARG A 213 -7.33 9.39 -11.06
C ARG A 213 -8.03 9.46 -9.70
N ILE A 214 -7.96 8.40 -8.89
CA ILE A 214 -8.57 8.37 -7.56
C ILE A 214 -8.03 9.50 -6.67
N ILE A 215 -6.70 9.66 -6.61
CA ILE A 215 -6.07 10.74 -5.84
C ILE A 215 -6.50 12.11 -6.36
N SER A 216 -6.51 12.30 -7.68
CA SER A 216 -6.98 13.52 -8.34
C SER A 216 -8.43 13.86 -7.94
N GLU A 217 -9.33 12.87 -7.92
CA GLU A 217 -10.73 13.04 -7.56
C GLU A 217 -10.92 13.53 -6.12
N PHE A 218 -10.30 12.89 -5.13
CA PHE A 218 -10.52 13.26 -3.73
C PHE A 218 -9.69 14.47 -3.25
N THR A 219 -8.58 14.79 -3.92
CA THR A 219 -7.75 15.99 -3.63
C THR A 219 -8.22 17.23 -4.40
N GLY A 220 -8.85 17.04 -5.55
CA GLY A 220 -9.22 18.12 -6.48
C GLY A 220 -8.06 18.66 -7.31
N HIS A 221 -6.88 18.02 -7.26
CA HIS A 221 -5.75 18.37 -8.12
C HIS A 221 -5.87 17.74 -9.51
N PRO A 222 -5.36 18.38 -10.58
CA PRO A 222 -5.41 17.80 -11.92
C PRO A 222 -4.52 16.55 -12.02
N PHE A 223 -4.89 15.64 -12.92
CA PHE A 223 -4.24 14.35 -13.13
C PHE A 223 -2.71 14.49 -13.32
N GLU A 224 -2.27 15.43 -14.16
CA GLU A 224 -0.86 15.63 -14.49
C GLU A 224 -0.04 16.12 -13.29
N LYS A 225 -0.65 16.92 -12.40
CA LYS A 225 -0.01 17.38 -11.17
C LYS A 225 0.19 16.19 -10.23
N VAL A 226 -0.86 15.41 -9.99
CA VAL A 226 -0.80 14.23 -9.13
C VAL A 226 0.22 13.23 -9.66
N GLN A 227 0.22 12.96 -10.97
CA GLN A 227 1.18 12.06 -11.62
C GLN A 227 2.62 12.46 -11.33
N LYS A 228 2.94 13.76 -11.39
CA LYS A 228 4.27 14.27 -11.09
C LYS A 228 4.60 14.21 -9.59
N ASP A 229 3.64 14.56 -8.75
CA ASP A 229 3.83 14.63 -7.30
C ASP A 229 4.00 13.25 -6.63
N ILE A 230 3.47 12.18 -7.23
CA ILE A 230 3.63 10.80 -6.75
C ILE A 230 4.72 10.00 -7.47
N ASP A 231 5.46 10.58 -8.40
CA ASP A 231 6.48 9.83 -9.16
C ASP A 231 7.57 9.22 -8.24
N ARG A 232 7.84 9.89 -7.12
CA ARG A 232 8.70 9.41 -6.04
C ARG A 232 7.98 9.47 -4.70
N ASP A 233 8.57 8.82 -3.72
CA ASP A 233 8.09 8.87 -2.34
C ASP A 233 7.97 10.33 -1.88
N ARG A 234 6.73 10.75 -1.66
CA ARG A 234 6.40 12.07 -1.15
C ARG A 234 5.80 11.92 0.23
N TYR A 235 6.56 12.31 1.25
CA TYR A 235 6.08 12.38 2.62
C TYR A 235 5.49 13.75 2.93
N MET A 236 4.41 13.76 3.68
CA MET A 236 3.69 14.93 4.12
C MET A 236 3.46 14.85 5.64
N SER A 237 3.63 15.98 6.30
CA SER A 237 3.06 16.24 7.62
C SER A 237 1.53 16.29 7.53
N PRO A 238 0.79 16.20 8.66
CA PRO A 238 -0.66 16.33 8.64
C PRO A 238 -1.12 17.66 8.04
N ILE A 239 -0.42 18.75 8.32
CA ILE A 239 -0.75 20.08 7.79
C ILE A 239 -0.61 20.11 6.27
N GLU A 240 0.54 19.65 5.75
CA GLU A 240 0.76 19.53 4.29
C GLU A 240 -0.26 18.59 3.63
N ALA A 241 -0.69 17.53 4.33
CA ALA A 241 -1.71 16.61 3.83
C ALA A 241 -3.11 17.25 3.78
N VAL A 242 -3.44 18.19 4.69
CA VAL A 242 -4.66 19.01 4.58
C VAL A 242 -4.54 19.95 3.38
N GLU A 243 -3.42 20.66 3.25
CA GLU A 243 -3.20 21.60 2.14
C GLU A 243 -3.24 20.92 0.76
N TYR A 244 -2.75 19.69 0.68
CA TYR A 244 -2.81 18.88 -0.54
C TYR A 244 -4.20 18.27 -0.78
N GLY A 245 -5.02 18.12 0.27
CA GLY A 245 -6.40 17.60 0.18
C GLY A 245 -6.55 16.09 0.44
N PHE A 246 -5.55 15.43 1.02
CA PHE A 246 -5.66 14.04 1.48
C PHE A 246 -6.54 13.89 2.73
N ILE A 247 -6.51 14.90 3.59
CA ILE A 247 -7.31 14.96 4.82
C ILE A 247 -7.96 16.34 4.94
N ASP A 248 -8.95 16.46 5.81
CA ASP A 248 -9.74 17.68 6.04
C ASP A 248 -9.35 18.41 7.33
N GLY A 249 -8.69 17.72 8.28
CA GLY A 249 -8.27 18.35 9.53
C GLY A 249 -7.27 17.54 10.35
N VAL A 250 -6.64 18.23 11.30
CA VAL A 250 -5.73 17.65 12.29
C VAL A 250 -6.42 17.67 13.65
N ILE A 251 -6.41 16.55 14.36
CA ILE A 251 -7.00 16.42 15.69
C ILE A 251 -5.93 16.79 16.72
N ASP A 252 -6.14 17.84 17.51
CA ASP A 252 -5.24 18.22 18.60
C ASP A 252 -6.05 18.45 19.90
N GLN A 253 -5.76 17.63 20.92
CA GLN A 253 -6.33 17.59 22.28
C GLN A 253 -7.84 17.89 22.41
N ASP A 254 -8.26 19.14 22.32
CA ASP A 254 -9.65 19.60 22.53
C ASP A 254 -10.30 20.27 21.29
N SER A 255 -9.59 20.35 20.18
CA SER A 255 -10.08 20.93 18.93
C SER A 255 -9.66 20.08 17.72
N ILE A 256 -10.63 19.66 16.91
CA ILE A 256 -10.34 19.52 15.48
C ILE A 256 -9.88 20.91 15.08
N ILE A 257 -8.67 21.07 14.56
CA ILE A 257 -8.22 22.36 14.00
C ILE A 257 -8.72 22.36 12.56
N PRO A 258 -9.93 22.89 12.24
CA PRO A 258 -10.22 23.23 10.86
C PRO A 258 -9.27 24.36 10.50
N LEU A 259 -8.41 24.14 9.50
CA LEU A 259 -7.68 25.26 8.92
C LEU A 259 -8.72 26.29 8.43
N MET A 260 -8.48 27.55 8.80
CA MET A 260 -9.35 28.68 8.49
C MET A 260 -9.81 28.68 7.02
N PRO A 261 -10.99 29.25 6.71
CA PRO A 261 -11.46 29.34 5.33
C PRO A 261 -10.42 30.03 4.45
N VAL A 262 -10.09 29.36 3.34
CA VAL A 262 -9.16 29.85 2.32
C VAL A 262 -9.62 31.26 1.90
N PRO A 263 -8.79 32.30 2.06
CA PRO A 263 -9.17 33.64 1.62
C PRO A 263 -9.35 33.63 0.10
N ASP A 264 -10.42 34.28 -0.39
CA ASP A 264 -10.81 34.30 -1.81
C ASP A 264 -9.70 34.74 -2.78
N LYS A 265 -8.66 35.41 -2.26
CA LYS A 265 -7.40 35.66 -2.97
C LYS A 265 -6.20 35.53 -2.04
N VAL A 266 -5.28 34.64 -2.40
CA VAL A 266 -3.90 34.65 -1.88
C VAL A 266 -3.24 35.94 -2.36
N LYS A 267 -2.91 36.87 -1.46
CA LYS A 267 -2.00 37.96 -1.80
C LYS A 267 -0.64 37.33 -2.08
N GLY A 268 -0.22 37.35 -3.34
CA GLY A 268 1.12 36.91 -3.70
C GLY A 268 2.14 37.65 -2.84
N LYS A 269 3.07 36.93 -2.22
CA LYS A 269 4.21 37.53 -1.50
C LYS A 269 5.08 38.39 -2.44
N PHE A 270 4.90 38.27 -3.76
CA PHE A 270 5.60 39.03 -4.78
C PHE A 270 4.79 40.25 -5.24
N ASN A 271 5.27 41.44 -4.89
CA ASN A 271 4.85 42.69 -5.52
C ASN A 271 5.80 43.02 -6.67
N TYR A 272 5.42 42.70 -7.91
CA TYR A 272 6.23 42.99 -9.10
C TYR A 272 6.59 44.47 -9.26
N THR A 273 5.76 45.38 -8.74
CA THR A 273 6.05 46.82 -8.77
C THR A 273 7.14 47.25 -7.79
N GLU A 274 7.42 46.46 -6.76
CA GLU A 274 8.55 46.68 -5.85
C GLU A 274 9.84 46.06 -6.40
N VAL A 275 9.74 44.87 -7.01
CA VAL A 275 10.87 44.20 -7.68
C VAL A 275 11.39 45.01 -8.88
N MET A 276 10.51 45.70 -9.62
CA MET A 276 10.95 46.62 -10.68
C MET A 276 11.64 47.89 -10.16
N LYS A 277 11.35 48.32 -8.93
CA LYS A 277 11.99 49.50 -8.34
C LYS A 277 13.41 49.19 -7.87
N ASP A 278 13.66 47.96 -7.43
CA ASP A 278 15.00 47.52 -7.00
C ASP A 278 15.26 46.05 -7.39
N PRO A 279 15.77 45.81 -8.62
CA PRO A 279 16.00 44.45 -9.11
C PRO A 279 17.18 43.77 -8.41
N MET A 280 18.09 44.53 -7.80
CA MET A 280 19.27 43.97 -7.13
C MET A 280 18.90 43.32 -5.80
N LYS A 281 17.96 43.91 -5.05
CA LYS A 281 17.45 43.34 -3.79
C LYS A 281 16.78 41.97 -3.96
N PHE A 282 16.23 41.70 -5.14
CA PHE A 282 15.66 40.39 -5.46
C PHE A 282 16.72 39.31 -5.71
N LEU A 283 17.85 39.68 -6.32
CA LEU A 283 18.93 38.74 -6.65
C LEU A 283 19.78 38.38 -5.43
N THR A 284 19.88 39.28 -4.46
CA THR A 284 20.56 39.07 -3.18
C THR A 284 19.64 39.47 -2.05
N PRO A 285 18.71 38.60 -1.63
CA PRO A 285 17.92 38.88 -0.44
C PRO A 285 18.85 38.90 0.77
N ASP A 286 18.76 39.94 1.59
CA ASP A 286 19.36 39.95 2.92
C ASP A 286 18.58 38.93 3.77
N VAL A 287 19.07 37.68 3.78
CA VAL A 287 18.55 36.63 4.65
C VAL A 287 19.23 36.80 6.00
N PRO A 288 18.50 37.13 7.09
CA PRO A 288 19.09 37.14 8.42
C PRO A 288 19.67 35.76 8.73
N ASP A 289 20.85 35.70 9.36
CA ASP A 289 21.51 34.42 9.69
C ASP A 289 20.60 33.47 10.50
N ASP A 290 19.60 34.04 11.18
CA ASP A 290 18.57 33.39 11.99
C ASP A 290 17.59 32.49 11.18
N GLU A 291 17.47 32.69 9.86
CA GLU A 291 16.56 31.95 8.97
C GLU A 291 17.26 30.83 8.18
N ILE A 292 18.57 30.63 8.38
CA ILE A 292 19.36 29.58 7.73
C ILE A 292 19.55 28.38 8.67
N PHE A 293 18.46 27.85 9.24
CA PHE A 293 18.46 26.56 9.95
C PHE A 293 17.12 25.84 9.83
#